data_AF-A0A3L7VMF0-F1
#
_entry.id   AF-A0A3L7VMF0-F1
#
_cell.length_a   1.000
_cell.length_b   1.000
_cell.length_c   1.000
_cell.angle_alpha   90.00
_cell.angle_beta   90.00
_cell.angle_gamma   90.00
#
_symmetry.space_group_name_H-M   'P 1'
#
loop_
_entity.id
_entity.type
_entity.pdbx_description
1 polymer ?
#
loop_
_entity_poly.entity_id
_entity_poly.type
_entity_poly.pdbx_seq_one_letter_code
_entity_poly.pdbx_strand_id
1 'polypeptide(L)'
;MLVLESHDEDGPAGVSTFVACDLIAIPEEALEKIRMKVAAALPGFPTERIVASATHTHTAPVLVAGVYEIPAGVMQPPEYVEFFATRVAEGIREAWDGRRPCSVGWGMGHAV
;
A
#
# COMPACT_ATOMS: atom_id res chain seq x y z
N MET A 1 -0.87 1.85 -7.55
CA MET A 1 -0.61 2.71 -6.38
C MET A 1 -0.22 4.10 -6.86
N LEU A 2 -0.33 5.11 -5.99
CA LEU A 2 -0.08 6.51 -6.30
C LEU A 2 0.71 7.18 -5.17
N VAL A 3 1.76 7.91 -5.50
CA VAL A 3 2.49 8.77 -4.57
C VAL A 3 2.42 10.20 -5.09
N LEU A 4 1.85 11.09 -4.30
CA LEU A 4 1.67 12.50 -4.64
C LEU A 4 2.56 13.35 -3.75
N GLU A 5 3.30 14.26 -4.35
CA GLU A 5 4.03 15.32 -3.65
C GLU A 5 3.42 16.66 -4.06
N SER A 6 2.88 17.40 -3.09
CA SER A 6 2.35 18.75 -3.31
C SER A 6 3.47 19.77 -3.18
N HIS A 7 3.43 20.81 -4.00
CA HIS A 7 4.33 21.96 -3.94
C HIS A 7 3.54 23.23 -3.62
N ASP A 8 4.07 24.08 -2.75
CA ASP A 8 3.60 25.44 -2.49
C ASP A 8 4.60 26.48 -3.05
N GLU A 9 4.49 27.74 -2.64
CA GLU A 9 5.39 28.82 -3.08
C GLU A 9 6.84 28.62 -2.59
N ASP A 10 7.04 27.90 -1.49
CA ASP A 10 8.33 27.67 -0.83
C ASP A 10 8.96 26.31 -1.19
N GLY A 11 8.21 25.41 -1.84
CA GLY A 11 8.69 24.13 -2.38
C GLY A 11 7.80 22.95 -2.00
N PRO A 12 8.37 21.74 -1.81
CA PRO A 12 7.59 20.55 -1.43
C PRO A 12 6.90 20.74 -0.07
N ALA A 13 5.56 20.74 -0.07
CA ALA A 13 4.74 20.95 1.13
C ALA A 13 4.33 19.63 1.82
N GLY A 14 4.30 18.52 1.09
CA GLY A 14 3.92 17.23 1.67
C GLY A 14 3.78 16.10 0.67
N VAL A 15 3.85 14.87 1.20
CA VAL A 15 3.70 13.63 0.45
C VAL A 15 2.53 12.82 0.98
N SER A 16 1.73 12.24 0.10
CA SER A 16 0.67 11.28 0.44
C SER A 16 0.75 10.07 -0.48
N THR A 17 0.53 8.88 0.08
CA THR A 17 0.60 7.62 -0.67
C THR A 17 -0.73 6.87 -0.60
N PHE A 18 -1.25 6.47 -1.75
CA PHE A 18 -2.47 5.67 -1.85
C PHE A 18 -2.16 4.32 -2.51
N VAL A 19 -2.47 3.23 -1.82
CA VAL A 19 -2.28 1.87 -2.30
C VAL A 19 -3.61 1.15 -2.30
N ALA A 20 -4.17 0.88 -3.48
CA ALA A 20 -5.26 -0.05 -3.62
C ALA A 20 -4.69 -1.46 -3.75
N CYS A 21 -5.16 -2.38 -2.90
CA CYS A 21 -4.68 -3.75 -2.82
C CYS A 21 -5.81 -4.72 -3.15
N ASP A 22 -5.51 -5.74 -3.94
CA ASP A 22 -6.44 -6.85 -4.20
C ASP A 22 -6.48 -7.81 -3.02
N LEU A 23 -7.18 -7.40 -1.97
CA LEU A 23 -7.36 -8.10 -0.71
C LEU A 23 -8.81 -7.97 -0.24
N ILE A 24 -9.20 -8.80 0.74
CA ILE A 24 -10.49 -8.65 1.42
C ILE A 24 -10.50 -7.41 2.33
N ALA A 25 -9.43 -7.19 3.08
CA ALA A 25 -9.28 -6.09 4.01
C ALA A 25 -7.79 -5.82 4.24
N ILE A 26 -7.48 -4.71 4.91
CA ILE A 26 -6.11 -4.39 5.35
C ILE A 26 -6.07 -4.50 6.88
N PRO A 27 -5.56 -5.62 7.45
CA PRO A 27 -5.31 -5.73 8.88
C PRO A 27 -4.24 -4.72 9.34
N GLU A 28 -4.30 -4.30 10.59
CA GLU A 28 -3.33 -3.37 11.20
C GLU A 28 -1.89 -3.89 11.07
N GLU A 29 -1.66 -5.18 11.36
CA GLU A 29 -0.34 -5.80 11.24
C GLU A 29 0.23 -5.70 9.82
N ALA A 30 -0.62 -5.86 8.79
CA ALA A 30 -0.20 -5.75 7.40
C ALA A 30 0.17 -4.29 7.05
N LEU A 31 -0.60 -3.30 7.53
CA LEU A 31 -0.29 -1.88 7.34
C LEU A 31 1.01 -1.49 8.04
N GLU A 32 1.21 -1.92 9.28
CA GLU A 32 2.46 -1.67 10.02
C GLU A 32 3.65 -2.33 9.33
N LYS A 33 3.48 -3.56 8.82
CA LYS A 33 4.53 -4.23 8.06
C LYS A 33 4.88 -3.47 6.77
N ILE A 34 3.88 -2.95 6.05
CA ILE A 34 4.11 -2.07 4.88
C ILE A 34 4.95 -0.86 5.31
N ARG A 35 4.55 -0.16 6.37
CA ARG A 35 5.27 1.03 6.87
C ARG A 35 6.72 0.70 7.22
N MET A 36 6.96 -0.40 7.93
CA MET A 36 8.31 -0.87 8.25
C MET A 36 9.15 -1.14 6.99
N LYS A 37 8.57 -1.82 5.99
CA LYS A 37 9.26 -2.14 4.74
C LYS A 37 9.57 -0.89 3.92
N VAL A 38 8.65 0.07 3.87
CA VAL A 38 8.85 1.35 3.20
C VAL A 38 9.92 2.18 3.91
N ALA A 39 9.88 2.28 5.24
CA ALA A 39 10.89 3.03 5.99
C ALA A 39 12.32 2.49 5.78
N ALA A 40 12.46 1.16 5.65
CA ALA A 40 13.73 0.52 5.33
C ALA A 40 14.18 0.79 3.89
N ALA A 41 13.26 0.78 2.92
CA ALA A 41 13.56 0.98 1.50
C ALA A 41 13.75 2.46 1.12
N LEU A 42 13.10 3.39 1.84
CA LEU A 42 13.09 4.82 1.61
C LEU A 42 13.29 5.57 2.94
N PRO A 43 14.53 5.69 3.44
CA PRO A 43 14.80 6.41 4.68
C PRO A 43 14.28 7.86 4.64
N GLY A 44 13.52 8.26 5.66
CA GLY A 44 12.93 9.59 5.77
C GLY A 44 11.59 9.77 5.03
N PHE A 45 11.07 8.73 4.38
CA PHE A 45 9.74 8.77 3.76
C PHE A 45 8.63 8.83 4.83
N PRO A 46 7.59 9.68 4.67
CA PRO A 46 6.52 9.83 5.66
C PRO A 46 5.53 8.65 5.61
N THR A 47 5.93 7.52 6.18
CA THR A 47 5.16 6.26 6.17
C THR A 47 3.80 6.35 6.88
N GLU A 48 3.64 7.31 7.80
CA GLU A 48 2.39 7.62 8.47
C GLU A 48 1.32 8.17 7.51
N ARG A 49 1.74 8.68 6.34
CA ARG A 49 0.87 9.21 5.28
C ARG A 49 0.55 8.19 4.18
N ILE A 50 0.78 6.90 4.47
CA ILE A 50 0.35 5.79 3.63
C ILE A 50 -1.10 5.42 3.96
N VAL A 51 -1.96 5.51 2.96
CA VAL A 51 -3.34 5.03 2.97
C VAL A 51 -3.42 3.77 2.11
N ALA A 52 -3.71 2.63 2.74
CA ALA A 52 -3.95 1.37 2.05
C ALA A 52 -5.45 1.05 2.06
N SER A 53 -5.99 0.72 0.88
CA SER A 53 -7.36 0.24 0.72
C SER A 53 -7.36 -1.18 0.15
N ALA A 54 -8.45 -1.89 0.40
CA ALA A 54 -8.71 -3.21 -0.16
C ALA A 54 -9.84 -3.12 -1.20
N THR A 55 -9.71 -3.84 -2.32
CA THR A 55 -10.81 -3.99 -3.31
C THR A 55 -11.94 -4.87 -2.79
N HIS A 56 -11.76 -5.48 -1.61
CA HIS A 56 -12.70 -6.40 -0.97
C HIS A 56 -12.93 -7.69 -1.75
N THR A 57 -11.90 -8.17 -2.45
CA THR A 57 -11.95 -9.47 -3.14
C THR A 57 -11.86 -10.64 -2.17
N HIS A 58 -12.62 -11.71 -2.46
CA HIS A 58 -12.64 -12.95 -1.69
C HIS A 58 -11.75 -14.06 -2.29
N THR A 59 -10.93 -13.70 -3.29
CA THR A 59 -10.01 -14.63 -3.98
C THR A 59 -8.53 -14.34 -3.70
N ALA A 60 -8.24 -13.48 -2.73
CA ALA A 60 -6.87 -13.19 -2.29
C ALA A 60 -6.40 -14.12 -1.15
N PRO A 61 -5.08 -14.31 -0.97
CA PRO A 61 -4.56 -15.05 0.17
C PRO A 61 -4.89 -14.40 1.52
N VAL A 62 -4.96 -15.24 2.55
CA VAL A 62 -5.28 -14.85 3.93
C VAL A 62 -4.10 -14.10 4.55
N LEU A 63 -4.36 -12.97 5.22
CA LEU A 63 -3.34 -12.19 5.92
C LEU A 63 -3.26 -12.48 7.42
N VAL A 64 -4.33 -12.99 8.03
CA VAL A 64 -4.42 -13.20 9.48
C VAL A 64 -4.30 -14.70 9.78
N ALA A 65 -3.26 -15.07 10.53
CA ALA A 65 -3.06 -16.46 10.94
C ALA A 65 -4.19 -16.96 11.85
N GLY A 66 -4.55 -18.23 11.72
CA GLY A 66 -5.54 -18.89 12.59
C GLY A 66 -7.01 -18.61 12.27
N VAL A 67 -7.32 -17.78 11.26
CA VAL A 67 -8.72 -17.55 10.83
C VAL A 67 -9.28 -18.74 10.07
N TYR A 68 -8.42 -19.45 9.32
CA TYR A 68 -8.79 -20.63 8.54
C TYR A 68 -7.77 -21.75 8.74
N GLU A 69 -8.23 -22.99 8.57
CA GLU A 69 -7.34 -24.13 8.40
C GLU A 69 -6.74 -24.09 7.00
N ILE A 70 -5.47 -23.73 6.91
CA ILE A 70 -4.73 -23.65 5.65
C ILE A 70 -3.84 -24.91 5.57
N PRO A 71 -3.90 -25.69 4.49
CA PRO A 71 -3.09 -26.89 4.35
C PRO A 71 -1.58 -26.63 4.48
N ALA A 72 -0.83 -27.64 4.89
CA ALA A 72 0.62 -27.60 4.82
C ALA A 72 1.11 -27.62 3.36
N GLY A 73 2.29 -27.03 3.11
CA GLY A 73 2.91 -27.02 1.78
C GLY A 73 2.44 -25.92 0.84
N VAL A 74 1.56 -25.02 1.30
CA VAL A 74 1.24 -23.76 0.63
C VAL A 74 1.72 -22.57 1.48
N MET A 75 1.81 -21.39 0.88
CA MET A 75 2.19 -20.16 1.58
C MET A 75 1.23 -19.89 2.75
N GLN A 76 1.79 -19.76 3.94
CA GLN A 76 1.04 -19.47 5.16
C GLN A 76 0.83 -17.97 5.34
N PRO A 77 -0.17 -17.51 6.12
CA PRO A 77 -0.47 -16.09 6.28
C PRO A 77 0.72 -15.22 6.68
N PRO A 78 1.59 -15.59 7.65
CA PRO A 78 2.75 -14.78 7.99
C PRO A 78 3.75 -14.63 6.82
N GLU A 79 3.93 -15.69 6.04
CA GLU A 79 4.77 -15.66 4.83
C GLU A 79 4.15 -14.76 3.77
N TYR A 80 2.83 -14.79 3.62
CA TYR A 80 2.12 -13.91 2.70
C TYR A 80 2.18 -12.44 3.13
N VAL A 81 2.03 -12.12 4.42
CA VAL A 81 2.18 -10.75 4.93
C VAL A 81 3.56 -10.20 4.61
N GLU A 82 4.61 -11.01 4.82
CA GLU A 82 5.98 -10.65 4.50
C GLU A 82 6.17 -10.36 2.99
N PHE A 83 5.66 -11.26 2.14
CA PHE A 83 5.69 -11.11 0.69
C PHE A 83 4.92 -9.87 0.23
N PHE A 84 3.67 -9.72 0.67
CA PHE A 84 2.77 -8.63 0.33
C PHE A 84 3.38 -7.28 0.71
N ALA A 85 3.83 -7.11 1.96
CA ALA A 85 4.41 -5.86 2.43
C ALA A 85 5.69 -5.50 1.67
N THR A 86 6.51 -6.49 1.32
CA THR A 86 7.71 -6.28 0.48
C THR A 86 7.32 -5.78 -0.91
N ARG A 87 6.33 -6.41 -1.56
CA ARG A 87 5.85 -6.00 -2.89
C ARG A 87 5.23 -4.61 -2.90
N VAL A 88 4.46 -4.26 -1.87
CA VAL A 88 3.91 -2.91 -1.71
C VAL A 88 5.03 -1.90 -1.54
N ALA A 89 6.01 -2.16 -0.69
CA ALA A 89 7.13 -1.23 -0.48
C ALA A 89 7.97 -1.01 -1.74
N GLU A 90 8.24 -2.07 -2.51
CA GLU A 90 8.94 -1.98 -3.79
C GLU A 90 8.17 -1.12 -4.81
N GLY A 91 6.86 -1.30 -4.90
CA GLY A 91 6.05 -0.45 -5.78
C GLY A 91 5.96 1.00 -5.29
N ILE A 92 5.93 1.25 -3.97
CA ILE A 92 5.92 2.61 -3.42
C ILE A 92 7.24 3.30 -3.78
N ARG A 93 8.37 2.60 -3.66
CA ARG A 93 9.67 3.09 -4.13
C ARG A 93 9.66 3.41 -5.61
N GLU A 94 9.15 2.51 -6.45
CA GLU A 94 9.06 2.76 -7.89
C GLU A 94 8.20 4.00 -8.21
N ALA A 95 7.04 4.14 -7.56
CA ALA A 95 6.17 5.30 -7.73
C ALA A 95 6.78 6.60 -7.21
N TRP A 96 7.54 6.52 -6.11
CA TRP A 96 8.33 7.63 -5.58
C TRP A 96 9.41 8.02 -6.59
N ASP A 97 10.32 7.13 -6.96
CA ASP A 97 11.43 7.46 -7.85
C ASP A 97 10.97 7.91 -9.25
N GLY A 98 9.77 7.50 -9.68
CA GLY A 98 9.14 7.88 -10.94
C GLY A 98 8.28 9.16 -10.91
N ARG A 99 8.26 9.93 -9.82
CA ARG A 99 7.45 11.16 -9.73
C ARG A 99 7.85 12.17 -10.80
N ARG A 100 6.85 12.89 -11.31
CA ARG A 100 6.99 13.95 -12.32
C ARG A 100 5.94 15.03 -12.11
N PRO A 101 6.17 16.28 -12.54
CA PRO A 101 5.15 17.31 -12.53
C PRO A 101 3.89 16.83 -13.26
N CYS A 102 2.73 17.01 -12.61
CA CYS A 102 1.44 16.60 -13.12
C CYS A 102 0.32 17.46 -12.54
N SER A 103 -0.91 17.23 -13.02
CA SER A 103 -2.11 17.85 -12.49
C SER A 103 -3.10 16.75 -12.10
N VAL A 104 -3.89 16.99 -11.05
CA VAL A 104 -4.95 16.10 -10.61
C VAL A 104 -6.29 16.76 -10.90
N GLY A 105 -7.21 16.01 -11.51
CA GLY A 105 -8.60 16.40 -11.70
C GLY A 105 -9.52 15.33 -11.13
N TRP A 106 -10.76 15.68 -10.82
CA TRP A 106 -11.78 14.75 -10.35
C TRP A 106 -13.08 14.92 -11.12
N GLY A 107 -13.88 13.86 -11.15
CA GLY A 107 -15.21 13.83 -11.75
C GLY A 107 -16.10 12.88 -10.97
N MET A 108 -17.40 13.09 -11.03
CA MET A 108 -18.41 12.29 -10.35
C MET A 108 -19.45 11.83 -11.35
N GLY A 109 -19.87 10.57 -11.24
CA GLY A 109 -20.89 9.95 -12.09
C GLY A 109 -21.72 8.95 -11.29
N HIS A 110 -22.65 8.28 -11.97
CA HIS A 110 -23.51 7.25 -11.38
C HIS A 110 -23.33 5.93 -12.13
N ALA A 111 -23.24 4.83 -11.39
CA ALA A 111 -23.40 3.48 -11.93
C ALA A 111 -24.87 3.08 -11.75
N VAL A 112 -25.53 2.67 -12.84
CA VAL A 112 -26.91 2.17 -12.86
C VAL A 112 -26.95 0.69 -13.18
#